data_AF-A0A2I0L0J5-F1
#
_entry.id   AF-A0A2I0L0J5-F1
#
_cell.length_a   1.000
_cell.length_b   1.000
_cell.length_c   1.000
_cell.angle_alpha   90.00
_cell.angle_beta   90.00
_cell.angle_gamma   90.00
#
_symmetry.space_group_name_H-M   'P 1'
#
loop_
_entity.id
_entity.type
_entity.pdbx_description
1 polymer ?
#
loop_
_entity_poly.entity_id
_entity_poly.type
_entity_poly.pdbx_seq_one_letter_code
_entity_poly.pdbx_strand_id
1 'polypeptide(L)'
;MDIVTRFFPADSCGIHLNHGDLLDSIWCWIGIKAEQRQKVAELLSLMSSLRPQSPEWKSKWVVIRRQLLQELKLAEAVVNRLQTVGSRFCGAAYQALPRLRGALPADKFTRKALDEVSNLISYLRVWKIEENVYLNALMPPSEGYHRDLFFQ
;
A
#
# COMPACT_ATOMS: atom_id res chain seq x y z
N MET A 1 -21.96 -17.65 15.01
CA MET A 1 -22.07 -16.17 15.01
C MET A 1 -21.01 -15.68 15.97
N ASP A 2 -19.93 -15.08 15.45
CA ASP A 2 -18.74 -14.73 16.24
C ASP A 2 -19.01 -13.49 17.09
N ILE A 3 -18.53 -13.46 18.34
CA ILE A 3 -18.68 -12.32 19.25
C ILE A 3 -18.12 -11.03 18.64
N VAL A 4 -17.06 -11.14 17.83
CA VAL A 4 -16.43 -10.02 17.12
C VAL A 4 -17.42 -9.34 16.15
N THR A 5 -18.24 -10.12 15.44
CA THR A 5 -19.22 -9.60 14.46
C THR A 5 -20.39 -8.83 15.10
N ARG A 6 -20.54 -8.89 16.43
CA ARG A 6 -21.53 -8.08 17.17
C ARG A 6 -21.02 -6.69 17.54
N PHE A 7 -19.71 -6.53 17.66
CA PHE A 7 -19.08 -5.26 18.06
C PHE A 7 -18.45 -4.51 16.89
N PHE A 8 -18.07 -5.24 15.84
CA PHE A 8 -17.47 -4.70 14.64
C PHE A 8 -18.31 -5.11 13.44
N PRO A 9 -18.96 -4.17 12.73
CA PRO A 9 -19.50 -4.44 11.41
C PRO A 9 -18.43 -5.16 10.56
N ALA A 10 -18.83 -6.13 9.73
CA ALA A 10 -17.89 -6.83 8.86
C ALA A 10 -17.06 -5.85 7.99
N ASP A 11 -17.59 -4.66 7.73
CA ASP A 11 -16.94 -3.60 6.96
C ASP A 11 -16.07 -2.64 7.80
N SER A 12 -15.99 -2.80 9.13
CA SER A 12 -15.35 -1.82 10.02
C SER A 12 -13.86 -2.05 10.25
N CYS A 13 -13.31 -3.20 9.84
CA CYS A 13 -11.89 -3.52 10.03
C CYS A 13 -11.31 -4.06 8.72
N GLY A 14 -10.51 -3.25 8.03
CA GLY A 14 -9.76 -3.66 6.84
C GLY A 14 -8.32 -3.93 7.22
N ILE A 15 -7.75 -5.04 6.74
CA ILE A 15 -6.33 -5.37 6.90
C ILE A 15 -5.60 -4.79 5.69
N HIS A 16 -4.71 -3.84 5.91
CA HIS A 16 -3.87 -3.30 4.84
C HIS A 16 -2.56 -4.05 4.81
N LEU A 17 -2.16 -4.54 3.64
CA LEU A 17 -0.93 -5.29 3.44
C LEU A 17 0.03 -4.50 2.54
N ASN A 18 1.32 -4.61 2.84
CA ASN A 18 2.39 -4.27 1.92
C ASN A 18 3.64 -5.11 2.25
N HIS A 19 4.69 -4.97 1.44
CA HIS A 19 5.96 -5.67 1.62
C HIS A 19 7.12 -4.73 1.29
N GLY A 20 8.22 -4.78 2.07
CA GLY A 20 9.33 -3.83 1.91
C GLY A 20 9.98 -3.87 0.54
N ASP A 21 10.27 -5.06 0.00
CA ASP A 21 10.78 -5.20 -1.38
C ASP A 21 9.82 -4.64 -2.46
N LEU A 22 8.50 -4.74 -2.28
CA LEU A 22 7.53 -4.14 -3.21
C LEU A 22 7.55 -2.62 -3.10
N LEU A 23 7.59 -2.09 -1.88
CA LEU A 23 7.67 -0.66 -1.61
C LEU A 23 8.96 -0.06 -2.20
N ASP A 24 10.10 -0.73 -2.02
CA ASP A 24 11.38 -0.31 -2.59
C ASP A 24 11.33 -0.29 -4.12
N SER A 25 10.83 -1.36 -4.73
CA SER A 25 10.68 -1.47 -6.19
C SER A 25 9.77 -0.37 -6.75
N ILE A 26 8.67 -0.06 -6.05
CA ILE A 26 7.77 1.02 -6.40
C ILE A 26 8.48 2.37 -6.28
N TRP A 27 9.17 2.65 -5.18
CA TRP A 27 9.90 3.90 -5.00
C TRP A 27 10.98 4.11 -6.07
N CYS A 28 11.70 3.04 -6.43
CA CYS A 28 12.64 3.03 -7.54
C CYS A 28 11.95 3.36 -8.88
N TRP A 29 10.83 2.72 -9.19
CA TRP A 29 10.06 2.97 -10.42
C TRP A 29 9.50 4.40 -10.50
N ILE A 30 8.98 4.92 -9.38
CA ILE A 30 8.48 6.29 -9.28
C ILE A 30 9.61 7.30 -9.50
N GLY A 31 10.81 6.99 -8.99
CA GLY A 31 11.99 7.87 -9.00
C GLY A 31 12.17 8.67 -7.70
N ILE A 32 11.74 8.12 -6.56
CA ILE A 32 11.97 8.74 -5.25
C ILE A 32 13.38 8.39 -4.77
N LYS A 33 14.21 9.41 -4.60
CA LYS A 33 15.60 9.24 -4.16
C LYS A 33 15.67 8.79 -2.70
N ALA A 34 16.72 8.06 -2.34
CA ALA A 34 16.88 7.47 -1.02
C ALA A 34 16.73 8.49 0.12
N GLU A 35 17.33 9.66 -0.04
CA GLU A 35 17.31 10.78 0.91
C GLU A 35 15.91 11.42 1.09
N GLN A 36 14.98 11.19 0.16
CA GLN A 36 13.61 11.72 0.22
C GLN A 36 12.62 10.72 0.81
N ARG A 37 12.94 9.41 0.77
CA ARG A 37 12.02 8.31 1.10
C ARG A 37 11.41 8.43 2.49
N GLN A 38 12.20 8.78 3.50
CA GLN A 38 11.73 8.90 4.88
C GLN A 38 10.62 9.96 5.00
N LYS A 39 10.84 11.15 4.45
CA LYS A 39 9.84 12.24 4.51
C LYS A 39 8.60 11.93 3.67
N VAL A 40 8.77 11.24 2.53
CA VAL A 40 7.63 10.79 1.72
C VAL A 40 6.82 9.74 2.49
N ALA A 41 7.49 8.79 3.15
CA ALA A 41 6.84 7.79 4.00
C ALA A 41 6.06 8.44 5.15
N GLU A 42 6.62 9.45 5.82
CA GLU A 42 5.93 10.20 6.89
C GLU A 42 4.65 10.88 6.39
N LEU A 43 4.62 11.40 5.16
CA LEU A 43 3.39 11.96 4.60
C LEU A 43 2.38 10.88 4.20
N LEU A 44 2.86 9.77 3.63
CA LEU A 44 2.00 8.65 3.21
C LEU A 44 1.45 7.84 4.41
N SER A 45 2.10 7.86 5.57
CA SER A 45 1.56 7.23 6.79
C SER A 45 0.29 7.93 7.29
N LEU A 46 0.09 9.22 6.95
CA LEU A 46 -1.13 9.96 7.28
C LEU A 46 -2.38 9.42 6.56
N MET A 47 -2.20 8.57 5.54
CA MET A 47 -3.28 7.92 4.82
C MET A 47 -3.26 6.39 4.95
N SER A 48 -2.29 5.80 5.69
CA SER A 48 -2.09 4.36 5.70
C SER A 48 -3.24 3.58 6.35
N SER A 49 -3.96 4.17 7.30
CA SER A 49 -5.16 3.59 7.93
C SER A 49 -6.45 3.81 7.14
N LEU A 50 -6.43 4.64 6.08
CA LEU A 50 -7.61 4.90 5.26
C LEU A 50 -7.78 3.79 4.24
N ARG A 51 -9.02 3.31 4.04
CA ARG A 51 -9.31 2.30 3.01
C ARG A 51 -8.89 2.85 1.63
N PRO A 52 -8.03 2.14 0.87
CA PRO A 52 -7.64 2.60 -0.45
C PRO A 52 -8.85 2.88 -1.34
N GLN A 53 -8.79 3.97 -2.11
CA GLN A 53 -9.86 4.43 -3.02
C GLN A 53 -11.14 4.98 -2.37
N SER A 54 -11.25 5.02 -1.05
CA SER A 54 -12.39 5.65 -0.37
C SER A 54 -12.44 7.17 -0.60
N PRO A 55 -13.60 7.83 -0.37
CA PRO A 55 -13.69 9.29 -0.43
C PRO A 55 -12.68 9.99 0.50
N GLU A 56 -12.46 9.44 1.70
CA GLU A 56 -11.52 9.96 2.69
C GLU A 56 -10.08 9.84 2.18
N TRP A 57 -9.72 8.69 1.60
CA TRP A 57 -8.41 8.49 0.95
C TRP A 57 -8.16 9.53 -0.15
N LYS A 58 -9.17 9.75 -1.02
CA LYS A 58 -9.09 10.72 -2.12
C LYS A 58 -8.96 12.15 -1.61
N SER A 59 -9.71 12.52 -0.58
CA SER A 59 -9.63 13.83 0.07
C SER A 59 -8.25 14.04 0.71
N LYS A 60 -7.75 13.05 1.46
CA LYS A 60 -6.43 13.10 2.09
C LYS A 60 -5.30 13.19 1.07
N TRP A 61 -5.41 12.50 -0.07
CA TRP A 61 -4.44 12.57 -1.16
C TRP A 61 -4.27 14.00 -1.70
N VAL A 62 -5.34 14.81 -1.79
CA VAL A 62 -5.24 16.21 -2.26
C VAL A 62 -4.31 17.03 -1.34
N VAL A 63 -4.41 16.82 -0.02
CA VAL A 63 -3.56 17.49 0.96
C VAL A 63 -2.11 16.98 0.84
N ILE A 64 -1.91 15.67 0.85
CA ILE A 64 -0.58 15.05 0.74
C ILE A 64 0.11 15.48 -0.56
N ARG A 65 -0.60 15.48 -1.69
CA ARG A 65 -0.09 15.93 -3.00
C ARG A 65 0.47 17.35 -2.91
N ARG A 66 -0.23 18.26 -2.23
CA ARG A 66 0.25 19.63 -2.03
C ARG A 66 1.54 19.66 -1.23
N GLN A 67 1.62 18.91 -0.13
CA GLN A 67 2.82 18.84 0.71
C GLN A 67 4.02 18.24 -0.05
N LEU A 68 3.80 17.17 -0.83
CA LEU A 68 4.82 16.56 -1.68
C LEU A 68 5.42 17.56 -2.69
N LEU A 69 4.57 18.39 -3.30
CA LEU A 69 4.98 19.38 -4.30
C LEU A 69 5.62 20.63 -3.68
N GLN A 70 5.04 21.16 -2.61
CA GLN A 70 5.42 22.48 -2.07
C GLN A 70 6.46 22.38 -0.96
N GLU A 71 6.31 21.42 -0.04
CA GLU A 71 7.19 21.27 1.11
C GLU A 71 8.41 20.40 0.76
N LEU A 72 8.17 19.22 0.17
CA LEU A 72 9.26 18.32 -0.23
C LEU A 72 9.85 18.63 -1.61
N LYS A 73 9.25 19.56 -2.36
CA LYS A 73 9.71 19.99 -3.68
C LYS A 73 9.93 18.83 -4.65
N LEU A 74 9.09 17.79 -4.57
CA LEU A 74 9.15 16.69 -5.54
C LEU A 74 8.70 17.17 -6.92
N ALA A 75 9.34 16.65 -7.96
CA ALA A 75 8.94 16.93 -9.33
C ALA A 75 7.50 16.44 -9.55
N GLU A 76 6.71 17.20 -10.31
CA GLU A 76 5.30 16.87 -10.56
C GLU A 76 5.13 15.48 -11.20
N ALA A 77 6.05 15.09 -12.08
CA ALA A 77 6.07 13.75 -12.68
C ALA A 77 6.19 12.62 -11.64
N VAL A 78 6.99 12.81 -10.59
CA VAL A 78 7.14 11.85 -9.47
C VAL A 78 5.83 11.75 -8.69
N VAL A 79 5.20 12.89 -8.39
CA VAL A 79 3.93 12.93 -7.65
C VAL A 79 2.77 12.33 -8.47
N ASN A 80 2.76 12.52 -9.80
CA ASN A 80 1.81 11.88 -10.71
C ASN A 80 1.96 10.36 -10.77
N ARG A 81 3.21 9.86 -10.71
CA ARG A 81 3.47 8.41 -10.61
C ARG A 81 3.02 7.85 -9.27
N LEU A 82 3.24 8.55 -8.15
CA LEU A 82 2.67 8.17 -6.85
C LEU A 82 1.14 8.04 -6.92
N GLN A 83 0.46 9.03 -7.52
CA GLN A 83 -0.99 8.98 -7.71
C GLN A 83 -1.43 7.78 -8.55
N THR A 84 -0.66 7.44 -9.58
CA THR A 84 -0.90 6.27 -10.44
C THR A 84 -0.76 4.97 -9.66
N VAL A 85 0.23 4.86 -8.77
CA VAL A 85 0.36 3.70 -7.87
C VAL A 85 -0.84 3.62 -6.94
N GLY A 86 -1.24 4.74 -6.34
CA GLY A 86 -2.43 4.83 -5.51
C GLY A 86 -3.67 4.31 -6.22
N SER A 87 -3.94 4.78 -7.44
CA SER A 87 -5.15 4.43 -8.19
C SER A 87 -5.14 3.01 -8.77
N ARG A 88 -3.98 2.52 -9.22
CA ARG A 88 -3.89 1.25 -9.96
C ARG A 88 -3.58 0.05 -9.07
N PHE A 89 -2.76 0.27 -8.05
CA PHE A 89 -2.13 -0.80 -7.26
C PHE A 89 -2.58 -0.82 -5.80
N CYS A 90 -3.39 0.15 -5.34
CA CYS A 90 -3.99 0.11 -4.01
C CYS A 90 -5.49 -0.20 -4.11
N GLY A 91 -5.97 -1.15 -3.31
CA GLY A 91 -7.35 -1.63 -3.36
C GLY A 91 -7.48 -3.05 -2.82
N ALA A 92 -8.62 -3.70 -3.07
CA ALA A 92 -8.85 -5.08 -2.65
C ALA A 92 -7.72 -5.99 -3.16
N ALA A 93 -7.14 -6.79 -2.26
CA ALA A 93 -5.88 -7.48 -2.51
C ALA A 93 -5.94 -8.42 -3.72
N TYR A 94 -7.07 -9.11 -3.90
CA TYR A 94 -7.28 -10.01 -5.04
C TYR A 94 -7.31 -9.29 -6.40
N GLN A 95 -7.68 -8.01 -6.44
CA GLN A 95 -7.68 -7.20 -7.67
C GLN A 95 -6.35 -6.50 -7.90
N ALA A 96 -5.73 -6.03 -6.83
CA ALA A 96 -4.49 -5.25 -6.88
C ALA A 96 -3.26 -6.14 -7.17
N LEU A 97 -3.20 -7.35 -6.60
CA LEU A 97 -2.04 -8.23 -6.72
C LEU A 97 -1.71 -8.60 -8.18
N PRO A 98 -2.66 -9.03 -9.04
CA PRO A 98 -2.36 -9.33 -10.44
C PRO A 98 -1.84 -8.10 -11.20
N ARG A 99 -2.34 -6.91 -10.87
CA ARG A 99 -1.90 -5.65 -11.49
C ARG A 99 -0.47 -5.29 -11.09
N LEU A 100 -0.14 -5.46 -9.81
CA LEU A 100 1.22 -5.28 -9.29
C LEU A 100 2.19 -6.25 -9.96
N ARG A 101 1.82 -7.54 -10.03
CA ARG A 101 2.63 -8.58 -10.68
C ARG A 101 2.89 -8.29 -12.16
N GLY A 102 1.92 -7.70 -12.86
CA GLY A 102 2.09 -7.29 -14.26
C GLY A 102 2.86 -5.98 -14.48
N ALA A 103 3.10 -5.18 -13.43
CA ALA A 103 3.72 -3.86 -13.55
C ALA A 103 5.14 -3.78 -12.99
N LEU A 104 5.44 -4.57 -11.95
CA LEU A 104 6.74 -4.55 -11.30
C LEU A 104 7.77 -5.44 -12.03
N PRO A 105 9.08 -5.12 -11.93
CA PRO A 105 10.13 -5.92 -12.54
C PRO A 105 10.13 -7.36 -12.01
N ALA A 106 10.50 -8.31 -12.86
CA ALA A 106 10.54 -9.72 -12.50
C ALA A 106 11.84 -10.13 -11.78
N ASP A 107 12.47 -9.23 -11.02
CA ASP A 107 13.66 -9.54 -10.25
C ASP A 107 13.37 -10.50 -9.08
N LYS A 108 14.44 -11.07 -8.50
CA LYS A 108 14.33 -12.12 -7.50
C LYS A 108 13.58 -11.65 -6.24
N PHE A 109 13.82 -10.43 -5.78
CA PHE A 109 13.23 -9.90 -4.54
C PHE A 109 11.78 -9.54 -4.76
N THR A 110 11.47 -8.81 -5.83
CA THR A 110 10.08 -8.47 -6.20
C THR A 110 9.22 -9.71 -6.39
N ARG A 111 9.74 -10.74 -7.07
CA ARG A 111 9.00 -11.99 -7.28
C ARG A 111 8.72 -12.71 -5.96
N LYS A 112 9.74 -12.84 -5.10
CA LYS A 112 9.59 -13.44 -3.77
C LYS A 112 8.52 -12.71 -2.96
N ALA A 113 8.56 -11.39 -2.93
CA ALA A 113 7.60 -10.57 -2.22
C ALA A 113 6.16 -10.71 -2.75
N LEU A 114 5.99 -10.73 -4.08
CA LEU A 114 4.68 -10.98 -4.71
C LEU A 114 4.14 -12.38 -4.36
N ASP A 115 5.01 -13.37 -4.31
CA ASP A 115 4.63 -14.75 -3.97
C ASP A 115 4.29 -14.89 -2.49
N GLU A 116 5.01 -14.23 -1.58
CA GLU A 116 4.68 -14.18 -0.15
C GLU A 116 3.32 -13.53 0.11
N VAL A 117 3.07 -12.37 -0.52
CA VAL A 117 1.75 -11.70 -0.46
C VAL A 117 0.66 -12.61 -1.03
N SER A 118 0.92 -13.29 -2.16
CA SER A 118 -0.02 -14.23 -2.78
C SER A 118 -0.35 -15.40 -1.85
N ASN A 119 0.66 -15.97 -1.20
CA ASN A 119 0.51 -17.07 -0.26
C ASN A 119 -0.31 -16.65 0.95
N LEU A 120 -0.01 -15.47 1.54
CA LEU A 120 -0.80 -14.95 2.65
C LEU A 120 -2.27 -14.77 2.27
N ILE A 121 -2.56 -14.13 1.13
CA ILE A 121 -3.95 -13.96 0.65
C ILE A 121 -4.64 -15.33 0.46
N SER A 122 -3.92 -16.34 -0.02
CA SER A 122 -4.47 -17.70 -0.15
C SER A 122 -4.82 -18.33 1.20
N TYR A 123 -4.03 -18.11 2.24
CA TYR A 123 -4.31 -18.59 3.59
C TYR A 123 -5.48 -17.81 4.24
N LEU A 124 -5.52 -16.49 4.07
CA LEU A 124 -6.61 -15.65 4.57
C LEU A 124 -7.97 -16.04 3.95
N ARG A 125 -7.96 -16.52 2.70
CA ARG A 125 -9.17 -17.09 2.05
C ARG A 125 -9.68 -18.35 2.75
N VAL A 126 -8.82 -19.20 3.28
CA VAL A 126 -9.24 -20.39 4.06
C VAL A 126 -10.04 -19.96 5.30
N TRP A 127 -9.68 -18.82 5.89
CA TRP A 127 -10.38 -18.22 7.03
C TRP A 127 -11.54 -17.29 6.66
N LYS A 128 -11.83 -17.10 5.37
CA LYS A 128 -12.92 -16.26 4.86
C LYS A 128 -12.81 -14.78 5.28
N ILE A 129 -11.60 -14.25 5.35
CA ILE A 129 -11.34 -12.84 5.70
C ILE A 129 -10.73 -12.03 4.55
N GLU A 130 -10.52 -12.65 3.39
CA GLU A 130 -9.89 -12.05 2.20
C GLU A 130 -10.65 -10.85 1.63
N GLU A 131 -11.96 -10.78 1.84
CA GLU A 131 -12.80 -9.66 1.39
C GLU A 131 -12.43 -8.34 2.09
N ASN A 132 -11.86 -8.44 3.30
CA ASN A 132 -11.41 -7.30 4.10
C ASN A 132 -9.90 -7.03 3.99
N VAL A 133 -9.22 -7.68 3.04
CA VAL A 133 -7.78 -7.51 2.82
C VAL A 133 -7.53 -6.57 1.65
N TYR A 134 -6.75 -5.52 1.90
CA TYR A 134 -6.40 -4.50 0.93
C TYR A 134 -4.90 -4.50 0.72
N LEU A 135 -4.45 -4.43 -0.53
CA LEU A 135 -3.07 -4.04 -0.80
C LEU A 135 -3.00 -2.52 -0.81
N ASN A 136 -2.05 -2.00 -0.03
CA ASN A 136 -1.73 -0.59 -0.03
C ASN A 136 -0.25 -0.43 -0.41
N ALA A 137 0.00 -0.35 -1.71
CA ALA A 137 1.34 -0.29 -2.29
C ALA A 137 2.11 1.01 -1.93
N LEU A 138 1.42 2.00 -1.35
CA LEU A 138 2.00 3.24 -0.83
C LEU A 138 2.20 3.23 0.68
N MET A 139 1.74 2.19 1.39
CA MET A 139 1.85 2.11 2.84
C MET A 139 3.31 1.87 3.25
N PRO A 140 3.94 2.80 3.96
CA PRO A 140 5.22 2.51 4.60
C PRO A 140 5.03 1.59 5.80
N PRO A 141 6.07 0.86 6.25
CA PRO A 141 6.01 0.15 7.51
C PRO A 141 5.84 1.13 8.67
N SER A 142 5.13 0.72 9.73
CA SER A 142 4.99 1.47 10.97
C SER A 142 6.34 1.69 11.68
N GLU A 143 7.24 0.72 11.55
CA GLU A 143 8.56 0.72 12.18
C GLU A 143 9.64 0.36 11.16
N GLY A 144 10.77 1.10 11.20
CA GLY A 144 11.82 1.02 10.16
C GLY A 144 12.58 -0.31 10.06
N TYR A 145 12.36 -1.25 10.99
CA TYR A 145 12.96 -2.59 10.91
C TYR A 145 12.09 -3.59 10.12
N HIS A 146 10.82 -3.27 9.83
CA HIS A 146 10.00 -4.15 9.00
C HIS A 146 10.47 -4.06 7.55
N ARG A 147 11.09 -5.14 7.06
CA ARG A 147 11.67 -5.23 5.71
C ARG A 147 10.90 -6.18 4.80
N ASP A 148 10.16 -7.13 5.36
CA ASP A 148 9.41 -8.14 4.62
C ASP A 148 7.92 -7.74 4.59
N LEU A 149 7.01 -8.71 4.76
CA LEU A 149 5.57 -8.48 4.82
C LEU A 149 5.16 -7.76 6.11
N PHE A 150 4.33 -6.72 5.98
CA PHE A 150 3.79 -5.98 7.12
C PHE A 150 2.34 -5.55 6.86
N PHE A 151 1.63 -5.24 7.96
CA PHE A 151 0.21 -4.90 7.91
C PHE A 151 -0.15 -3.75 8.86
N GLN A 152 -1.29 -3.13 8.60
CA GLN A 152 -1.93 -2.12 9.46
C GLN A 152 -3.45 -2.33 9.50
#